data_AF-A0A7S3QJL2-F1
#
_entry.id   AF-A0A7S3QJL2-F1
#
_cell.length_a   1.000
_cell.length_b   1.000
_cell.length_c   1.000
_cell.angle_alpha   90.00
_cell.angle_beta   90.00
_cell.angle_gamma   90.00
#
_symmetry.space_group_name_H-M   'P 1'
#
loop_
_entity.id
_entity.type
_entity.pdbx_description
1 polymer ?
#
loop_
_entity_poly.entity_id
_entity_poly.type
_entity_poly.pdbx_seq_one_letter_code
_entity_poly.pdbx_strand_id
1 'polypeptide(L)'
;MIGIYYVHVPIRMSVIPVHQDDPNKRGLVVFGPVAPTKECLILMQELIDKYGPVRDIILPSVAVEHKVNAGPFARQYPNANFYICDKQYAFPLNLPNSFLGLPSWTKPLPRSSQTPEGDIWGGELEHEVVSVKPGIGSFYQDVALFHKASKTMLVCDAVFAVNGDPPKILTEEEEYIRALLWHARESKDDVVADTEENRRKGWRRIVLLFNFFFPGSGRGDLGPGPIIEALKTPGFENGWGGWKPFTWGDDEIKDFETFSANGKSTILPIIQIILSRDPKEVQRWLDVISKWDFNNVVPMHLDAPLAMGPKEFEDTFQFTKTGRNEVRFCDEDVKFLRFAEEGPLNFSVYKTDLGPLRGEPCGILRPRKS
;
A
#
# COMPACT_ATOMS: atom_id res chain seq x y z
N MET A 1 18.48 0.76 8.04
CA MET A 1 17.60 -0.13 8.83
C MET A 1 16.50 -0.79 8.00
N ILE A 2 15.93 -0.15 6.97
CA ILE A 2 14.81 -0.75 6.19
C ILE A 2 15.22 -2.05 5.45
N GLY A 3 16.47 -2.16 4.98
CA GLY A 3 17.00 -3.39 4.37
C GLY A 3 17.18 -4.60 5.31
N ILE A 4 16.82 -4.48 6.60
CA ILE A 4 16.87 -5.58 7.59
C ILE A 4 15.61 -6.46 7.52
N TYR A 5 14.48 -5.91 7.04
CA TYR A 5 13.21 -6.65 7.01
C TYR A 5 13.12 -7.66 5.87
N TYR A 6 13.85 -7.44 4.77
CA TYR A 6 13.82 -8.23 3.54
C TYR A 6 12.39 -8.59 3.08
N VAL A 7 11.53 -7.57 3.01
CA VAL A 7 10.11 -7.68 2.65
C VAL A 7 9.91 -7.05 1.26
N HIS A 8 9.19 -7.77 0.39
CA HIS A 8 8.78 -7.27 -0.93
C HIS A 8 7.26 -7.10 -0.96
N VAL A 9 6.81 -5.87 -1.22
CA VAL A 9 5.39 -5.53 -1.37
C VAL A 9 5.17 -4.99 -2.77
N PRO A 10 4.39 -5.68 -3.63
CA PRO A 10 4.11 -5.21 -4.98
C PRO A 10 3.37 -3.87 -4.98
N ILE A 11 3.75 -3.00 -5.93
CA ILE A 11 3.03 -1.76 -6.29
C ILE A 11 2.59 -1.89 -7.74
N ARG A 12 1.32 -1.59 -8.00
CA ARG A 12 0.68 -1.70 -9.30
C ARG A 12 0.46 -0.33 -9.93
N MET A 13 0.80 -0.22 -11.20
CA MET A 13 0.32 0.83 -12.10
C MET A 13 -0.88 0.32 -12.88
N SER A 14 -1.93 1.13 -13.01
CA SER A 14 -3.12 0.84 -13.79
C SER A 14 -3.23 1.80 -14.97
N VAL A 15 -3.70 1.32 -16.12
CA VAL A 15 -3.82 2.11 -17.35
C VAL A 15 -5.24 1.97 -17.90
N ILE A 16 -5.91 3.09 -18.13
CA ILE A 16 -7.32 3.16 -18.52
C ILE A 16 -7.44 3.85 -19.88
N PRO A 17 -8.03 3.20 -20.90
CA PRO A 17 -8.37 3.87 -22.14
C PRO A 17 -9.59 4.77 -21.94
N VAL A 18 -9.53 5.99 -22.47
CA VAL A 18 -10.59 7.02 -22.36
C VAL A 18 -10.85 7.66 -23.71
N HIS A 19 -12.04 8.23 -23.90
CA HIS A 19 -12.50 8.93 -25.10
C HIS A 19 -12.34 8.12 -26.38
N GLN A 20 -12.56 6.80 -26.30
CA GLN A 20 -12.28 5.89 -27.41
C GLN A 20 -13.17 6.15 -28.64
N ASP A 21 -14.31 6.82 -28.45
CA ASP A 21 -15.23 7.20 -29.52
C ASP A 21 -14.84 8.51 -30.25
N ASP A 22 -13.84 9.26 -29.75
CA ASP A 22 -13.35 10.49 -30.39
C ASP A 22 -11.86 10.32 -30.75
N PRO A 23 -11.51 10.13 -32.05
CA PRO A 23 -10.13 9.89 -32.46
C PRO A 23 -9.18 11.05 -32.16
N ASN A 24 -9.70 12.25 -31.92
CA ASN A 24 -8.88 13.42 -31.56
C ASN A 24 -8.63 13.53 -30.04
N LYS A 25 -9.39 12.79 -29.22
CA LYS A 25 -9.30 12.82 -27.75
C LYS A 25 -8.94 11.48 -27.13
N ARG A 26 -9.04 10.38 -27.88
CA ARG A 26 -8.71 9.03 -27.41
C ARG A 26 -7.29 8.97 -26.86
N GLY A 27 -7.12 8.25 -25.77
CA GLY A 27 -5.81 8.05 -25.17
C GLY A 27 -5.89 7.23 -23.89
N LEU A 28 -4.80 7.28 -23.14
CA LEU A 28 -4.61 6.53 -21.92
C LEU A 28 -4.47 7.45 -20.71
N VAL A 29 -5.13 7.07 -19.61
CA VAL A 29 -4.89 7.61 -18.27
C VAL A 29 -4.08 6.58 -17.49
N VAL A 30 -2.91 6.99 -17.01
CA VAL A 30 -2.05 6.18 -16.14
C VAL A 30 -2.30 6.57 -14.69
N PHE A 31 -2.62 5.59 -13.85
CA PHE A 31 -2.86 5.78 -12.43
C PHE A 31 -1.80 5.02 -11.62
N GLY A 32 -1.07 5.74 -10.75
CA GLY A 32 -0.04 5.14 -9.89
C GLY A 32 1.19 4.68 -10.66
N PRO A 33 1.91 5.57 -11.37
CA PRO A 33 3.03 5.19 -12.22
C PRO A 33 4.15 4.46 -11.47
N VAL A 34 4.60 3.33 -12.02
CA VAL A 34 5.77 2.57 -11.55
C VAL A 34 7.05 3.00 -12.28
N ALA A 35 8.19 2.40 -11.91
CA ALA A 35 9.45 2.68 -12.58
C ALA A 35 9.32 2.47 -14.10
N PRO A 36 9.78 3.43 -14.94
CA PRO A 36 9.75 3.31 -16.39
C PRO A 36 10.89 2.40 -16.88
N THR A 37 10.86 1.13 -16.49
CA THR A 37 11.80 0.12 -17.00
C THR A 37 11.55 -0.12 -18.49
N LYS A 38 12.49 -0.78 -19.16
CA LYS A 38 12.32 -1.10 -20.59
C LYS A 38 11.08 -1.96 -20.82
N GLU A 39 10.85 -2.93 -19.94
CA GLU A 39 9.70 -3.84 -19.95
C GLU A 39 8.39 -3.05 -19.79
N CYS A 40 8.34 -2.14 -18.82
CA CYS A 40 7.18 -1.27 -18.61
C CYS A 40 6.88 -0.41 -19.84
N LEU A 41 7.90 0.19 -20.46
CA LEU A 41 7.73 1.04 -21.64
C LEU A 41 7.30 0.24 -22.89
N ILE A 42 7.76 -1.00 -23.04
CA ILE A 42 7.30 -1.90 -24.11
C ILE A 42 5.81 -2.22 -23.93
N LEU A 43 5.39 -2.59 -22.72
CA LEU A 43 3.97 -2.85 -22.42
C LEU A 43 3.09 -1.61 -22.64
N MET A 44 3.61 -0.43 -22.27
CA MET A 44 2.91 0.84 -22.55
C MET A 44 2.79 1.10 -24.05
N GLN A 45 3.80 0.78 -24.84
CA GLN A 45 3.76 0.95 -26.30
C GLN A 45 2.64 0.11 -26.94
N GLU A 46 2.46 -1.14 -26.50
CA GLU A 46 1.36 -1.99 -26.98
C GLU A 46 -0.02 -1.35 -26.71
N LEU A 47 -0.19 -0.72 -25.54
CA LEU A 47 -1.43 -0.01 -25.21
C LEU A 47 -1.57 1.27 -26.03
N ILE A 48 -0.48 2.00 -26.26
CA ILE A 48 -0.48 3.24 -27.05
C ILE A 48 -0.90 2.96 -28.49
N ASP A 49 -0.31 1.94 -29.11
CA ASP A 49 -0.63 1.54 -30.48
C ASP A 49 -2.12 1.18 -30.63
N LYS A 50 -2.70 0.58 -29.59
CA LYS A 50 -4.10 0.13 -29.59
C LYS A 50 -5.10 1.23 -29.25
N TYR A 51 -4.84 2.03 -28.23
CA TYR A 51 -5.84 2.92 -27.59
C TYR A 51 -5.54 4.42 -27.74
N GLY A 52 -4.36 4.78 -28.28
CA GLY A 52 -3.92 6.16 -28.43
C GLY A 52 -2.87 6.56 -27.39
N PRO A 53 -2.33 7.78 -27.48
CA PRO A 53 -1.20 8.21 -26.66
C PRO A 53 -1.54 8.27 -25.16
N VAL A 54 -0.51 8.28 -24.31
CA VAL A 54 -0.66 8.65 -22.90
C VAL A 54 -1.08 10.11 -22.83
N ARG A 55 -2.29 10.36 -22.33
CA ARG A 55 -2.87 11.69 -22.22
C ARG A 55 -2.69 12.27 -20.82
N ASP A 56 -2.97 11.47 -19.80
CA ASP A 56 -2.93 11.90 -18.41
C ASP A 56 -2.19 10.88 -17.55
N ILE A 57 -1.45 11.37 -16.57
CA ILE A 57 -0.74 10.57 -15.56
C ILE A 57 -1.13 11.11 -14.20
N ILE A 58 -1.54 10.24 -13.29
CA ILE A 58 -2.00 10.59 -11.94
C ILE A 58 -1.07 9.92 -10.93
N LEU A 59 -0.45 10.74 -10.07
CA LEU A 59 0.18 10.29 -8.82
C LEU A 59 -0.88 10.40 -7.71
N PRO A 60 -1.45 9.27 -7.24
CA PRO A 60 -2.63 9.28 -6.36
C PRO A 60 -2.28 9.34 -4.88
N SER A 61 -1.00 9.36 -4.52
CA SER A 61 -0.54 9.35 -3.13
C SER A 61 0.59 10.35 -2.90
N VAL A 62 0.75 10.73 -1.64
CA VAL A 62 1.90 11.54 -1.16
C VAL A 62 3.01 10.67 -0.59
N ALA A 63 2.79 9.36 -0.46
CA ALA A 63 3.75 8.42 0.08
C ALA A 63 4.95 8.24 -0.87
N VAL A 64 6.13 8.03 -0.29
CA VAL A 64 7.41 8.12 -1.02
C VAL A 64 7.58 6.99 -2.04
N GLU A 65 7.10 5.80 -1.70
CA GLU A 65 7.12 4.58 -2.49
C GLU A 65 6.33 4.72 -3.81
N HIS A 66 5.23 5.48 -3.79
CA HIS A 66 4.43 5.79 -4.98
C HIS A 66 4.96 7.03 -5.72
N LYS A 67 5.58 7.96 -5.00
CA LYS A 67 6.09 9.24 -5.54
C LYS A 67 7.38 9.11 -6.33
N VAL A 68 8.31 8.28 -5.86
CA VAL A 68 9.70 8.24 -6.36
C VAL A 68 9.80 7.98 -7.87
N ASN A 69 8.90 7.14 -8.40
CA ASN A 69 8.89 6.74 -9.81
C ASN A 69 7.99 7.61 -10.69
N ALA A 70 7.10 8.42 -10.11
CA ALA A 70 6.12 9.19 -10.87
C ALA A 70 6.77 10.24 -11.78
N GLY A 71 7.75 10.98 -11.26
CA GLY A 71 8.50 11.95 -12.05
C GLY A 71 9.32 11.33 -13.19
N PRO A 72 10.15 10.30 -12.93
CA PRO A 72 10.84 9.54 -13.98
C PRO A 72 9.91 9.01 -15.08
N PHE A 73 8.75 8.44 -14.70
CA PHE A 73 7.77 7.93 -15.66
C PHE A 73 7.16 9.06 -16.50
N ALA A 74 6.72 10.15 -15.86
CA ALA A 74 6.12 11.28 -16.56
C ALA A 74 7.04 11.91 -17.62
N ARG A 75 8.37 11.90 -17.40
CA ARG A 75 9.34 12.39 -18.39
C ARG A 75 9.41 11.57 -19.67
N GLN A 76 8.94 10.32 -19.67
CA GLN A 76 8.83 9.51 -20.88
C GLN A 76 7.67 9.95 -21.78
N TYR A 77 6.70 10.69 -21.23
CA TYR A 77 5.51 11.18 -21.92
C TYR A 77 5.33 12.69 -21.69
N PRO A 78 6.24 13.55 -22.18
CA PRO A 78 6.26 14.98 -21.85
C PRO A 78 5.04 15.77 -22.34
N ASN A 79 4.26 15.20 -23.28
CA ASN A 79 3.03 15.80 -23.79
C ASN A 79 1.79 15.43 -22.95
N ALA A 80 1.91 14.47 -22.02
CA ALA A 80 0.82 14.10 -21.13
C ALA A 80 0.64 15.14 -20.01
N ASN A 81 -0.61 15.37 -19.61
CA ASN A 81 -0.87 16.07 -18.35
C ASN A 81 -0.37 15.20 -17.19
N PHE A 82 0.32 15.82 -16.24
CA PHE A 82 0.78 15.12 -15.04
C PHE A 82 0.13 15.74 -13.81
N TYR A 83 -0.84 15.01 -13.25
CA TYR A 83 -1.61 15.38 -12.08
C TYR A 83 -1.07 14.70 -10.82
N ILE A 84 -0.97 15.45 -9.73
CA ILE A 84 -0.51 14.97 -8.43
C ILE A 84 -1.50 15.36 -7.35
N CYS A 85 -1.59 14.58 -6.26
CA CYS A 85 -2.26 15.04 -5.04
C CYS A 85 -1.67 16.38 -4.56
N ASP A 86 -2.50 17.32 -4.11
CA ASP A 86 -2.12 18.71 -3.88
C ASP A 86 -1.33 18.97 -2.58
N LYS A 87 -1.14 17.94 -1.74
CA LYS A 87 -0.36 17.98 -0.50
C LYS A 87 0.96 17.21 -0.58
N GLN A 88 1.59 17.15 -1.76
CA GLN A 88 2.96 16.64 -1.85
C GLN A 88 3.88 17.40 -0.87
N TYR A 89 4.71 16.65 -0.15
CA TYR A 89 5.64 17.20 0.82
C TYR A 89 6.95 16.42 0.86
N ALA A 90 7.96 17.05 1.49
CA ALA A 90 9.18 16.42 1.99
C ALA A 90 9.35 16.70 3.49
N PHE A 91 10.08 15.81 4.16
CA PHE A 91 10.40 15.89 5.58
C PHE A 91 11.94 15.79 5.77
N PRO A 92 12.55 16.53 6.71
CA PRO A 92 11.93 17.46 7.68
C PRO A 92 11.62 18.84 7.11
N LEU A 93 12.19 19.18 5.95
CA LEU A 93 11.97 20.45 5.27
C LEU A 93 11.06 20.21 4.06
N ASN A 94 9.99 21.00 3.96
CA ASN A 94 9.08 20.90 2.83
C ASN A 94 9.69 21.55 1.59
N LEU A 95 10.33 20.71 0.75
CA LEU A 95 10.99 21.13 -0.47
C LEU A 95 9.98 21.28 -1.62
N PRO A 96 10.23 22.18 -2.59
CA PRO A 96 9.36 22.32 -3.75
C PRO A 96 9.41 21.07 -4.65
N ASN A 97 8.35 20.86 -5.43
CA ASN A 97 8.15 19.68 -6.29
C ASN A 97 9.34 19.31 -7.18
N SER A 98 10.09 20.30 -7.68
CA SER A 98 11.29 20.05 -8.49
C SER A 98 12.38 19.27 -7.75
N PHE A 99 12.52 19.46 -6.44
CA PHE A 99 13.44 18.70 -5.59
C PHE A 99 12.91 17.30 -5.25
N LEU A 100 11.60 17.08 -5.42
CA LEU A 100 10.97 15.76 -5.28
C LEU A 100 11.08 14.93 -6.56
N GLY A 101 11.81 15.43 -7.57
CA GLY A 101 11.97 14.77 -8.86
C GLY A 101 10.77 14.93 -9.80
N LEU A 102 9.80 15.78 -9.46
CA LEU A 102 8.60 16.03 -10.27
C LEU A 102 8.90 17.05 -11.39
N PRO A 103 8.40 16.84 -12.62
CA PRO A 103 8.64 17.75 -13.73
C PRO A 103 8.00 19.15 -13.54
N SER A 104 8.49 20.15 -14.27
CA SER A 104 8.03 21.54 -14.14
C SER A 104 6.57 21.77 -14.58
N TRP A 105 6.02 20.89 -15.42
CA TRP A 105 4.63 20.97 -15.91
C TRP A 105 3.62 20.22 -15.03
N THR A 106 4.05 19.76 -13.85
CA THR A 106 3.19 19.10 -12.87
C THR A 106 2.03 20.01 -12.45
N LYS A 107 0.82 19.45 -12.37
CA LYS A 107 -0.41 20.15 -11.98
C LYS A 107 -1.03 19.50 -10.74
N PRO A 108 -1.62 20.25 -9.80
CA PRO A 108 -2.43 19.65 -8.76
C PRO A 108 -3.68 19.02 -9.37
N LEU A 109 -4.03 17.81 -8.95
CA LEU A 109 -5.33 17.21 -9.24
C LEU A 109 -6.40 17.97 -8.43
N PRO A 110 -7.50 18.43 -9.05
CA PRO A 110 -8.67 18.93 -8.32
C PRO A 110 -9.16 17.89 -7.31
N ARG A 111 -9.67 18.32 -6.14
CA ARG A 111 -10.04 17.37 -5.07
C ARG A 111 -11.19 16.43 -5.44
N SER A 112 -12.06 16.82 -6.37
CA SER A 112 -13.25 16.09 -6.74
C SER A 112 -13.59 16.33 -8.21
N SER A 113 -14.12 15.33 -8.90
CA SER A 113 -14.72 15.48 -10.23
C SER A 113 -16.10 16.13 -10.22
N GLN A 114 -16.67 16.45 -9.04
CA GLN A 114 -17.98 17.09 -8.93
C GLN A 114 -17.97 18.59 -9.26
N THR A 115 -16.79 19.21 -9.43
CA THR A 115 -16.67 20.61 -9.87
C THR A 115 -16.39 20.70 -11.37
N PRO A 116 -16.74 21.81 -12.03
CA PRO A 116 -16.43 22.00 -13.45
C PRO A 116 -14.95 21.87 -13.79
N GLU A 117 -14.05 22.30 -12.90
CA GLU A 117 -12.59 22.16 -13.08
C GLU A 117 -12.10 20.72 -12.84
N GLY A 118 -12.87 19.95 -12.08
CA GLY A 118 -12.60 18.56 -11.73
C GLY A 118 -13.06 17.56 -12.77
N ASP A 119 -14.03 17.90 -13.63
CA ASP A 119 -14.50 17.03 -14.71
C ASP A 119 -13.52 17.02 -15.91
N ILE A 120 -12.31 16.52 -15.66
CA ILE A 120 -11.20 16.45 -16.63
C ILE A 120 -11.54 15.50 -17.80
N TRP A 121 -12.42 14.52 -17.53
CA TRP A 121 -12.69 13.38 -18.41
C TRP A 121 -14.10 13.35 -18.97
N GLY A 122 -14.82 14.48 -18.93
CA GLY A 122 -16.17 14.60 -19.51
C GLY A 122 -17.14 13.54 -19.00
N GLY A 123 -17.02 13.17 -17.73
CA GLY A 123 -17.85 12.18 -17.06
C GLY A 123 -17.50 10.71 -17.31
N GLU A 124 -16.48 10.36 -18.12
CA GLU A 124 -16.04 8.96 -18.27
C GLU A 124 -15.34 8.41 -17.02
N LEU A 125 -14.56 9.28 -16.37
CA LEU A 125 -13.90 9.02 -15.09
C LEU A 125 -14.45 9.99 -14.05
N GLU A 126 -14.71 9.49 -12.84
CA GLU A 126 -14.96 10.30 -11.65
C GLU A 126 -13.83 10.11 -10.65
N HIS A 127 -13.54 11.12 -9.84
CA HIS A 127 -12.53 11.01 -8.79
C HIS A 127 -12.88 11.79 -7.55
N GLU A 128 -12.33 11.33 -6.42
CA GLU A 128 -12.48 12.00 -5.14
C GLU A 128 -11.26 11.73 -4.26
N VAL A 129 -10.71 12.80 -3.67
CA VAL A 129 -9.46 12.76 -2.90
C VAL A 129 -9.73 12.86 -1.41
N VAL A 130 -9.44 11.80 -0.66
CA VAL A 130 -9.36 11.87 0.80
C VAL A 130 -8.07 12.58 1.20
N SER A 131 -8.11 13.49 2.17
CA SER A 131 -6.93 14.23 2.61
C SER A 131 -6.88 14.40 4.12
N VAL A 132 -6.10 13.57 4.80
CA VAL A 132 -5.95 13.64 6.26
C VAL A 132 -4.60 14.24 6.62
N LYS A 133 -4.57 15.08 7.65
CA LYS A 133 -3.33 15.60 8.23
C LYS A 133 -3.02 14.83 9.52
N PRO A 134 -2.25 13.73 9.47
CA PRO A 134 -2.04 12.90 10.63
C PRO A 134 -1.19 13.58 11.70
N GLY A 135 -0.32 14.52 11.33
CA GLY A 135 0.67 15.10 12.23
C GLY A 135 1.31 16.41 11.75
N ILE A 136 2.33 16.85 12.47
CA ILE A 136 3.10 18.03 12.08
C ILE A 136 3.96 17.68 10.86
N GLY A 137 3.83 18.45 9.79
CA GLY A 137 4.66 18.30 8.60
C GLY A 137 4.38 17.04 7.76
N SER A 138 3.23 16.38 7.99
CA SER A 138 2.83 15.20 7.24
C SER A 138 1.38 15.29 6.75
N PHE A 139 1.12 14.66 5.61
CA PHE A 139 -0.20 14.50 5.01
C PHE A 139 -0.35 13.06 4.53
N TYR A 140 -1.61 12.63 4.45
CA TYR A 140 -2.03 11.45 3.72
C TYR A 140 -3.06 11.88 2.69
N GLN A 141 -2.89 11.42 1.45
CA GLN A 141 -3.91 11.56 0.41
C GLN A 141 -3.98 10.26 -0.39
N ASP A 142 -5.20 9.92 -0.77
CA ASP A 142 -5.50 8.82 -1.68
C ASP A 142 -6.58 9.31 -2.66
N VAL A 143 -6.44 8.93 -3.92
CA VAL A 143 -7.40 9.25 -4.98
C VAL A 143 -8.20 7.99 -5.26
N ALA A 144 -9.51 8.05 -5.05
CA ALA A 144 -10.41 7.09 -5.66
C ALA A 144 -10.69 7.56 -7.09
N LEU A 145 -10.43 6.71 -8.09
CA LEU A 145 -10.67 6.99 -9.51
C LEU A 145 -11.62 5.94 -10.08
N PHE A 146 -12.84 6.32 -10.41
CA PHE A 146 -13.88 5.44 -10.91
C PHE A 146 -14.01 5.53 -12.42
N HIS A 147 -13.81 4.40 -13.10
CA HIS A 147 -14.10 4.24 -14.52
C HIS A 147 -15.49 3.63 -14.72
N LYS A 148 -16.41 4.44 -15.24
CA LYS A 148 -17.84 4.09 -15.33
C LYS A 148 -18.09 2.89 -16.23
N ALA A 149 -17.45 2.86 -17.40
CA ALA A 149 -17.74 1.85 -18.41
C ALA A 149 -17.38 0.43 -17.93
N SER A 150 -16.27 0.27 -17.19
CA SER A 150 -15.87 -1.02 -16.62
C SER A 150 -16.42 -1.26 -15.21
N LYS A 151 -17.15 -0.31 -14.63
CA LYS A 151 -17.60 -0.33 -13.23
C LYS A 151 -16.46 -0.62 -12.24
N THR A 152 -15.29 -0.06 -12.49
CA THR A 152 -14.06 -0.34 -11.71
C THR A 152 -13.56 0.93 -11.04
N MET A 153 -13.33 0.87 -9.74
CA MET A 153 -12.68 1.95 -8.98
C MET A 153 -11.22 1.58 -8.70
N LEU A 154 -10.31 2.52 -8.93
CA LEU A 154 -8.91 2.41 -8.54
C LEU A 154 -8.69 3.18 -7.24
N VAL A 155 -7.87 2.64 -6.35
CA VAL A 155 -7.43 3.29 -5.09
C VAL A 155 -5.96 2.98 -4.82
N CYS A 156 -5.29 3.78 -4.01
CA CYS A 156 -3.89 3.55 -3.64
C CYS A 156 -3.76 2.63 -2.41
N ASP A 157 -3.71 3.21 -1.21
CA ASP A 157 -3.37 2.57 0.06
C ASP A 157 -4.59 2.43 1.00
N ALA A 158 -5.72 3.06 0.65
CA ALA A 158 -6.90 3.13 1.51
C ALA A 158 -7.57 1.78 1.75
N VAL A 159 -7.49 0.86 0.79
CA VAL A 159 -8.06 -0.50 0.88
C VAL A 159 -7.09 -1.48 0.25
N PHE A 160 -7.00 -2.68 0.82
CA PHE A 160 -6.29 -3.80 0.23
C PHE A 160 -6.92 -5.11 0.70
N ALA A 161 -6.53 -6.22 0.06
CA ALA A 161 -6.79 -7.56 0.54
C ALA A 161 -5.54 -8.44 0.38
N VAL A 162 -5.50 -9.53 1.15
CA VAL A 162 -4.45 -10.54 1.06
C VAL A 162 -5.07 -11.93 1.14
N ASN A 163 -4.71 -12.76 0.17
CA ASN A 163 -5.00 -14.18 0.10
C ASN A 163 -3.83 -15.01 0.64
N GLY A 164 -4.08 -16.30 0.86
CA GLY A 164 -3.06 -17.26 1.31
C GLY A 164 -1.92 -17.49 0.31
N ASP A 165 -2.12 -17.12 -0.95
CA ASP A 165 -1.14 -17.24 -2.01
C ASP A 165 -0.37 -15.92 -2.22
N PRO A 166 0.97 -15.97 -2.34
CA PRO A 166 1.72 -14.79 -2.75
C PRO A 166 1.29 -14.35 -4.17
N PRO A 167 1.19 -13.02 -4.45
CA PRO A 167 0.93 -12.53 -5.79
C PRO A 167 1.92 -13.09 -6.81
N LYS A 168 1.45 -13.36 -8.03
CA LYS A 168 2.24 -14.02 -9.09
C LYS A 168 3.62 -13.40 -9.30
N ILE A 169 3.73 -12.06 -9.29
CA ILE A 169 5.00 -11.33 -9.41
C ILE A 169 6.04 -11.75 -8.36
N LEU A 170 5.62 -12.10 -7.14
CA LEU A 170 6.52 -12.57 -6.09
C LEU A 170 6.99 -14.01 -6.28
N THR A 171 6.48 -14.70 -7.30
CA THR A 171 6.79 -16.09 -7.63
C THR A 171 7.39 -16.28 -9.02
N GLU A 172 7.55 -15.19 -9.78
CA GLU A 172 8.04 -15.19 -11.16
C GLU A 172 9.56 -15.00 -11.26
N GLU A 173 10.19 -14.36 -10.29
CA GLU A 173 11.64 -14.11 -10.29
C GLU A 173 12.33 -14.70 -9.06
N GLU A 174 13.57 -15.14 -9.25
CA GLU A 174 14.39 -15.79 -8.22
C GLU A 174 14.58 -14.90 -6.98
N GLU A 175 14.78 -13.59 -7.16
CA GLU A 175 14.96 -12.65 -6.05
C GLU A 175 13.73 -12.60 -5.13
N TYR A 176 12.52 -12.57 -5.71
CA TYR A 176 11.29 -12.50 -4.93
C TYR A 176 10.97 -13.83 -4.25
N ILE A 177 11.25 -14.95 -4.93
CA ILE A 177 11.14 -16.29 -4.33
C ILE A 177 12.12 -16.40 -3.16
N ARG A 178 13.35 -15.91 -3.30
CA ARG A 178 14.36 -15.92 -2.23
C ARG A 178 13.87 -15.19 -0.98
N ALA A 179 13.16 -14.07 -1.13
CA ALA A 179 12.55 -13.40 0.01
C ALA A 179 11.49 -14.27 0.71
N LEU A 180 10.60 -14.93 -0.04
CA LEU A 180 9.62 -15.86 0.53
C LEU A 180 10.32 -16.98 1.33
N LEU A 181 11.31 -17.64 0.72
CA LEU A 181 12.03 -18.74 1.38
C LEU A 181 12.84 -18.27 2.59
N TRP A 182 13.41 -17.06 2.54
CA TRP A 182 14.13 -16.47 3.67
C TRP A 182 13.24 -16.28 4.90
N HIS A 183 11.98 -15.84 4.70
CA HIS A 183 10.99 -15.68 5.77
C HIS A 183 10.42 -17.02 6.25
N ALA A 184 10.46 -18.07 5.43
CA ALA A 184 9.99 -19.40 5.77
C ALA A 184 10.94 -20.19 6.71
N ARG A 185 12.20 -19.75 6.86
CA ARG A 185 13.19 -20.34 7.78
C ARG A 185 12.68 -20.38 9.22
N GLU A 186 13.05 -21.38 10.00
CA GLU A 186 12.89 -21.40 11.46
C GLU A 186 14.14 -20.88 12.17
N SER A 187 15.32 -21.31 11.72
CA SER A 187 16.62 -20.93 12.28
C SER A 187 17.50 -20.19 11.26
N LYS A 188 18.68 -19.71 11.71
CA LYS A 188 19.65 -19.02 10.85
C LYS A 188 20.27 -19.94 9.79
N ASP A 189 20.46 -21.22 10.14
CA ASP A 189 21.17 -22.23 9.34
C ASP A 189 20.21 -23.04 8.46
N ASP A 190 18.91 -22.73 8.50
CA ASP A 190 17.90 -23.43 7.73
C ASP A 190 18.06 -23.17 6.23
N VAL A 191 18.19 -24.25 5.48
CA VAL A 191 18.06 -24.27 4.03
C VAL A 191 16.64 -24.73 3.71
N VAL A 192 15.80 -23.80 3.26
CA VAL A 192 14.38 -24.06 2.98
C VAL A 192 14.24 -24.51 1.52
N ALA A 193 13.67 -25.69 1.31
CA ALA A 193 13.37 -26.18 -0.03
C ALA A 193 12.32 -25.29 -0.72
N ASP A 194 12.52 -25.04 -2.01
CA ASP A 194 11.58 -24.26 -2.81
C ASP A 194 10.32 -25.09 -3.13
N THR A 195 9.29 -24.95 -2.29
CA THR A 195 7.98 -25.58 -2.44
C THR A 195 6.86 -24.54 -2.29
N GLU A 196 5.70 -24.80 -2.88
CA GLU A 196 4.52 -23.93 -2.74
C GLU A 196 4.15 -23.70 -1.26
N GLU A 197 4.23 -24.74 -0.43
CA GLU A 197 3.99 -24.66 1.02
C GLU A 197 4.96 -23.71 1.72
N ASN A 198 6.27 -23.80 1.42
CA ASN A 198 7.28 -22.94 2.02
C ASN A 198 7.15 -21.49 1.51
N ARG A 199 6.81 -21.30 0.23
CA ARG A 199 6.49 -19.96 -0.31
C ARG A 199 5.30 -19.34 0.41
N ARG A 200 4.21 -20.09 0.61
CA ARG A 200 3.04 -19.64 1.39
C ARG A 200 3.41 -19.31 2.84
N LYS A 201 4.25 -20.12 3.47
CA LYS A 201 4.74 -19.85 4.83
C LYS A 201 5.53 -18.55 4.92
N GLY A 202 6.46 -18.34 3.98
CA GLY A 202 7.17 -17.07 3.83
C GLY A 202 6.22 -15.89 3.62
N TRP A 203 5.22 -16.08 2.76
CA TRP A 203 4.22 -15.07 2.44
C TRP A 203 3.42 -14.63 3.67
N ARG A 204 2.87 -15.57 4.45
CA ARG A 204 2.12 -15.25 5.67
C ARG A 204 2.93 -14.39 6.63
N ARG A 205 4.20 -14.75 6.82
CA ARG A 205 5.15 -14.03 7.69
C ARG A 205 5.47 -12.63 7.16
N ILE A 206 5.70 -12.49 5.86
CA ILE A 206 5.89 -11.18 5.21
C ILE A 206 4.66 -10.30 5.41
N VAL A 207 3.45 -10.84 5.20
CA VAL A 207 2.19 -10.10 5.33
C VAL A 207 2.01 -9.59 6.75
N LEU A 208 2.22 -10.45 7.76
CA LEU A 208 2.11 -10.05 9.16
C LEU A 208 3.18 -9.01 9.55
N LEU A 209 4.43 -9.16 9.08
CA LEU A 209 5.49 -8.18 9.33
C LEU A 209 5.22 -6.83 8.66
N PHE A 210 4.81 -6.83 7.39
CA PHE A 210 4.51 -5.61 6.65
C PHE A 210 3.37 -4.81 7.30
N ASN A 211 2.34 -5.48 7.80
CA ASN A 211 1.19 -4.82 8.40
C ASN A 211 1.42 -4.35 9.83
N PHE A 212 2.18 -5.10 10.62
CA PHE A 212 2.26 -4.91 12.08
C PHE A 212 3.65 -4.55 12.61
N PHE A 213 4.70 -4.69 11.79
CA PHE A 213 6.12 -4.68 12.14
C PHE A 213 6.53 -5.77 13.14
N PHE A 214 5.82 -5.90 14.26
CA PHE A 214 5.97 -6.94 15.27
C PHE A 214 4.60 -7.52 15.64
N PRO A 215 4.08 -8.46 14.82
CA PRO A 215 2.77 -9.10 15.05
C PRO A 215 2.75 -9.91 16.34
N GLY A 216 1.56 -10.31 16.79
CA GLY A 216 1.37 -11.09 18.01
C GLY A 216 2.11 -12.43 17.98
N SER A 217 2.04 -13.12 16.84
CA SER A 217 2.72 -14.42 16.62
C SER A 217 4.22 -14.28 16.34
N GLY A 218 4.70 -13.05 16.15
CA GLY A 218 6.08 -12.72 15.82
C GLY A 218 6.83 -12.03 16.97
N ARG A 219 8.15 -12.12 16.93
CA ARG A 219 9.00 -11.34 17.82
C ARG A 219 10.25 -10.87 17.09
N GLY A 220 10.47 -9.57 17.13
CA GLY A 220 11.73 -8.96 16.70
C GLY A 220 12.85 -9.20 17.69
N ASP A 221 14.01 -9.57 17.17
CA ASP A 221 15.30 -9.45 17.84
C ASP A 221 16.08 -8.31 17.20
N LEU A 222 15.91 -7.10 17.74
CA LEU A 222 16.61 -5.89 17.30
C LEU A 222 17.83 -5.54 18.17
N GLY A 223 18.30 -6.49 19.00
CA GLY A 223 19.48 -6.27 19.82
C GLY A 223 20.79 -6.22 19.01
N PRO A 224 21.91 -5.79 19.61
CA PRO A 224 23.20 -5.76 18.93
C PRO A 224 23.82 -7.16 18.75
N GLY A 225 23.38 -8.16 19.51
CA GLY A 225 23.96 -9.51 19.52
C GLY A 225 24.04 -10.14 18.13
N PRO A 226 22.95 -10.19 17.36
CA PRO A 226 23.01 -10.76 16.02
C PRO A 226 23.81 -9.94 15.01
N ILE A 227 23.88 -8.61 15.15
CA ILE A 227 24.76 -7.76 14.33
C ILE A 227 26.23 -8.07 14.62
N ILE A 228 26.58 -8.32 15.88
CA ILE A 228 27.94 -8.72 16.28
C ILE A 228 28.30 -10.09 15.67
N GLU A 229 27.37 -11.05 15.66
CA GLU A 229 27.57 -12.34 15.01
C GLU A 229 27.66 -12.23 13.48
N ALA A 230 26.87 -11.34 12.87
CA ALA A 230 26.94 -11.02 11.45
C ALA A 230 28.32 -10.49 11.02
N LEU A 231 28.93 -9.63 11.84
CA LEU A 231 30.28 -9.10 11.61
C LEU A 231 31.36 -10.19 11.66
N LYS A 232 31.13 -11.29 12.38
CA LYS A 232 32.06 -12.44 12.42
C LYS A 232 31.97 -13.32 11.17
N THR A 233 30.85 -13.26 10.44
CA THR A 233 30.56 -14.11 9.29
C THR A 233 30.06 -13.30 8.07
N PRO A 234 30.85 -12.30 7.60
CA PRO A 234 30.39 -11.33 6.60
C PRO A 234 30.11 -11.93 5.21
N GLY A 235 30.58 -13.15 4.92
CA GLY A 235 30.40 -13.84 3.63
C GLY A 235 29.31 -14.91 3.61
N PHE A 236 28.38 -14.92 4.57
CA PHE A 236 27.28 -15.88 4.61
C PHE A 236 26.31 -15.66 3.44
N GLU A 237 25.84 -16.74 2.82
CA GLU A 237 25.04 -16.73 1.58
C GLU A 237 23.77 -15.87 1.68
N ASN A 238 23.14 -15.83 2.85
CA ASN A 238 21.93 -15.05 3.11
C ASN A 238 22.19 -13.62 3.66
N GLY A 239 23.44 -13.15 3.61
CA GLY A 239 23.88 -11.86 4.15
C GLY A 239 23.86 -11.81 5.69
N TRP A 240 24.53 -10.81 6.27
CA TRP A 240 24.55 -10.56 7.72
C TRP A 240 24.79 -11.81 8.60
N GLY A 241 25.71 -12.69 8.21
CA GLY A 241 25.97 -13.92 8.95
C GLY A 241 24.78 -14.89 9.09
N GLY A 242 23.79 -14.79 8.20
CA GLY A 242 22.57 -15.58 8.24
C GLY A 242 21.52 -15.07 9.23
N TRP A 243 21.77 -13.90 9.85
CA TRP A 243 20.88 -13.33 10.87
C TRP A 243 19.43 -13.28 10.41
N LYS A 244 18.56 -13.78 11.27
CA LYS A 244 17.11 -13.72 11.17
C LYS A 244 16.57 -12.82 12.30
N PRO A 245 16.24 -11.55 12.04
CA PRO A 245 15.74 -10.60 13.04
C PRO A 245 14.35 -10.93 13.61
N PHE A 246 13.71 -12.01 13.19
CA PHE A 246 12.34 -12.36 13.59
C PHE A 246 12.22 -13.83 13.98
N THR A 247 11.58 -14.11 15.11
CA THR A 247 11.18 -15.46 15.51
C THR A 247 9.66 -15.57 15.48
N TRP A 248 9.14 -16.75 15.15
CA TRP A 248 7.71 -17.02 15.01
C TRP A 248 7.27 -18.08 16.02
N GLY A 249 6.06 -17.93 16.55
CA GLY A 249 5.40 -18.93 17.39
C GLY A 249 4.48 -19.84 16.59
N ASP A 250 3.89 -20.82 17.27
CA ASP A 250 3.00 -21.83 16.66
C ASP A 250 1.68 -21.25 16.13
N ASP A 251 1.30 -20.05 16.59
CA ASP A 251 0.05 -19.37 16.22
C ASP A 251 0.12 -18.57 14.90
N GLU A 252 1.24 -18.61 14.16
CA GLU A 252 1.44 -17.84 12.92
C GLU A 252 0.33 -18.05 11.87
N ILE A 253 -0.13 -19.29 11.70
CA ILE A 253 -1.21 -19.61 10.75
C ILE A 253 -2.53 -18.98 11.21
N LYS A 254 -2.88 -19.13 12.49
CA LYS A 254 -4.11 -18.57 13.08
C LYS A 254 -4.14 -17.05 13.00
N ASP A 255 -3.00 -16.42 13.29
CA ASP A 255 -2.79 -14.97 13.18
C ASP A 255 -3.05 -14.51 11.73
N PHE A 256 -2.36 -15.13 10.76
CA PHE A 256 -2.56 -14.84 9.35
C PHE A 256 -3.99 -15.09 8.86
N GLU A 257 -4.64 -16.18 9.26
CA GLU A 257 -6.02 -16.49 8.85
C GLU A 257 -7.01 -15.45 9.39
N THR A 258 -6.80 -14.98 10.62
CA THR A 258 -7.62 -13.93 11.22
C THR A 258 -7.39 -12.58 10.52
N PHE A 259 -6.14 -12.26 10.20
CA PHE A 259 -5.79 -11.06 9.46
C PHE A 259 -6.28 -11.09 7.99
N SER A 260 -5.97 -12.13 7.23
CA SER A 260 -6.38 -12.26 5.83
C SER A 260 -7.89 -12.40 5.68
N ALA A 261 -8.55 -13.08 6.63
CA ALA A 261 -9.98 -13.42 6.61
C ALA A 261 -10.43 -13.89 5.21
N ASN A 262 -9.63 -14.78 4.61
CA ASN A 262 -9.85 -15.33 3.28
C ASN A 262 -10.03 -14.26 2.19
N GLY A 263 -9.11 -13.27 2.14
CA GLY A 263 -9.14 -12.21 1.13
C GLY A 263 -10.16 -11.11 1.40
N LYS A 264 -10.72 -11.00 2.63
CA LYS A 264 -11.64 -9.92 2.95
C LYS A 264 -10.89 -8.59 3.02
N SER A 265 -11.34 -7.63 2.24
CA SER A 265 -10.76 -6.28 2.21
C SER A 265 -10.69 -5.63 3.60
N THR A 266 -9.64 -4.86 3.81
CA THR A 266 -9.44 -4.06 5.03
C THR A 266 -8.56 -2.84 4.74
N ILE A 267 -8.34 -2.00 5.76
CA ILE A 267 -7.45 -0.84 5.73
C ILE A 267 -6.13 -1.25 6.34
N LEU A 268 -5.01 -0.81 5.78
CA LEU A 268 -3.70 -1.08 6.39
C LEU A 268 -3.71 -0.52 7.81
N PRO A 269 -3.28 -1.27 8.85
CA PRO A 269 -3.37 -0.82 10.23
C PRO A 269 -2.75 0.58 10.46
N ILE A 270 -1.61 0.86 9.82
CA ILE A 270 -0.93 2.15 9.87
C ILE A 270 -1.73 3.26 9.16
N ILE A 271 -2.44 2.93 8.07
CA ILE A 271 -3.30 3.87 7.37
C ILE A 271 -4.55 4.15 8.20
N GLN A 272 -5.13 3.17 8.88
CA GLN A 272 -6.25 3.41 9.80
C GLN A 272 -5.85 4.32 10.97
N ILE A 273 -4.63 4.18 11.50
CA ILE A 273 -4.07 5.14 12.48
C ILE A 273 -4.07 6.55 11.89
N ILE A 274 -3.67 6.73 10.64
CA ILE A 274 -3.68 8.04 10.00
C ILE A 274 -5.12 8.56 9.81
N LEU A 275 -5.98 7.76 9.19
CA LEU A 275 -7.35 8.14 8.85
C LEU A 275 -8.21 8.47 10.08
N SER A 276 -7.92 7.85 11.23
CA SER A 276 -8.63 8.14 12.48
C SER A 276 -8.41 9.56 12.99
N ARG A 277 -7.45 10.35 12.46
CA ARG A 277 -7.23 11.75 12.85
C ARG A 277 -8.26 12.72 12.27
N ASP A 278 -8.92 12.34 11.19
CA ASP A 278 -9.99 13.13 10.59
C ASP A 278 -11.11 12.23 10.05
N PRO A 279 -11.88 11.56 10.94
CA PRO A 279 -12.94 10.66 10.52
C PRO A 279 -14.07 11.38 9.78
N LYS A 280 -14.20 12.70 9.94
CA LYS A 280 -15.16 13.53 9.21
C LYS A 280 -14.77 13.65 7.74
N GLU A 281 -13.48 13.88 7.46
CA GLU A 281 -12.96 13.89 6.09
C GLU A 281 -13.08 12.51 5.43
N VAL A 282 -12.86 11.43 6.18
CA VAL A 282 -13.08 10.06 5.68
C VAL A 282 -14.56 9.85 5.34
N GLN A 283 -15.48 10.25 6.22
CA GLN A 283 -16.90 10.13 5.95
C GLN A 283 -17.34 10.96 4.74
N ARG A 284 -16.84 12.19 4.59
CA ARG A 284 -17.10 13.03 3.40
C ARG A 284 -16.68 12.33 2.11
N TRP A 285 -15.51 11.69 2.11
CA TRP A 285 -15.01 10.92 0.97
C TRP A 285 -15.93 9.72 0.67
N LEU A 286 -16.35 8.97 1.69
CA LEU A 286 -17.29 7.85 1.55
C LEU A 286 -18.69 8.29 1.05
N ASP A 287 -19.18 9.46 1.48
CA ASP A 287 -20.47 10.01 1.03
C ASP A 287 -20.50 10.36 -0.46
N VAL A 288 -19.33 10.54 -1.08
CA VAL A 288 -19.19 10.69 -2.54
C VAL A 288 -19.07 9.33 -3.19
N ILE A 289 -18.12 8.50 -2.75
CA ILE A 289 -17.84 7.18 -3.33
C ILE A 289 -19.05 6.26 -3.30
N SER A 290 -19.85 6.30 -2.23
CA SER A 290 -21.06 5.49 -2.06
C SER A 290 -22.13 5.72 -3.15
N LYS A 291 -22.03 6.82 -3.90
CA LYS A 291 -22.93 7.15 -5.01
C LYS A 291 -22.46 6.59 -6.36
N TRP A 292 -21.23 6.10 -6.44
CA TRP A 292 -20.68 5.50 -7.66
C TRP A 292 -21.18 4.07 -7.85
N ASP A 293 -21.36 3.64 -9.11
CA ASP A 293 -21.85 2.30 -9.47
C ASP A 293 -20.69 1.38 -9.88
N PHE A 294 -19.73 1.17 -8.98
CA PHE A 294 -18.65 0.19 -9.18
C PHE A 294 -19.01 -1.17 -8.58
N ASN A 295 -18.45 -2.23 -9.14
CA ASN A 295 -18.51 -3.59 -8.60
C ASN A 295 -17.14 -4.27 -8.53
N ASN A 296 -16.09 -3.54 -8.91
CA ASN A 296 -14.70 -3.95 -8.81
C ASN A 296 -13.87 -2.82 -8.22
N VAL A 297 -12.94 -3.16 -7.33
CA VAL A 297 -11.93 -2.25 -6.80
C VAL A 297 -10.54 -2.79 -7.12
N VAL A 298 -9.67 -1.95 -7.68
CA VAL A 298 -8.27 -2.30 -7.94
C VAL A 298 -7.39 -1.42 -7.06
N PRO A 299 -6.94 -1.93 -5.91
CA PRO A 299 -5.94 -1.23 -5.10
C PRO A 299 -4.57 -1.24 -5.81
N MET A 300 -3.66 -0.36 -5.37
CA MET A 300 -2.27 -0.39 -5.86
C MET A 300 -1.44 -1.50 -5.22
N HIS A 301 -1.83 -1.97 -4.04
CA HIS A 301 -1.16 -3.02 -3.31
C HIS A 301 -1.90 -4.35 -3.38
N LEU A 302 -1.13 -5.44 -3.45
CA LEU A 302 -1.58 -6.81 -3.14
C LEU A 302 -2.71 -7.27 -4.06
N ASP A 303 -3.71 -7.99 -3.54
CA ASP A 303 -4.74 -8.63 -4.37
C ASP A 303 -5.57 -7.62 -5.15
N ALA A 304 -5.75 -7.90 -6.44
CA ALA A 304 -6.68 -7.19 -7.31
C ALA A 304 -7.01 -8.03 -8.55
N PRO A 305 -8.17 -7.82 -9.19
CA PRO A 305 -9.27 -6.96 -8.72
C PRO A 305 -9.99 -7.56 -7.51
N LEU A 306 -10.57 -6.69 -6.68
CA LEU A 306 -11.45 -7.05 -5.57
C LEU A 306 -12.90 -6.94 -6.02
N ALA A 307 -13.66 -8.03 -5.93
CA ALA A 307 -15.10 -8.02 -6.20
C ALA A 307 -15.83 -7.33 -5.03
N MET A 308 -16.11 -6.04 -5.18
CA MET A 308 -16.55 -5.17 -4.11
C MET A 308 -17.38 -4.02 -4.69
N GLY A 309 -18.57 -3.81 -4.15
CA GLY A 309 -19.42 -2.66 -4.44
C GLY A 309 -19.27 -1.54 -3.42
N PRO A 310 -20.07 -0.46 -3.54
CA PRO A 310 -19.95 0.72 -2.69
C PRO A 310 -20.23 0.44 -1.22
N LYS A 311 -21.18 -0.46 -0.95
CA LYS A 311 -21.53 -0.85 0.42
C LYS A 311 -20.39 -1.63 1.08
N GLU A 312 -19.85 -2.65 0.41
CA GLU A 312 -18.73 -3.43 0.94
C GLU A 312 -17.46 -2.57 1.10
N PHE A 313 -17.26 -1.59 0.22
CA PHE A 313 -16.19 -0.61 0.36
C PHE A 313 -16.38 0.26 1.61
N GLU A 314 -17.57 0.83 1.80
CA GLU A 314 -17.88 1.62 2.99
C GLU A 314 -17.77 0.80 4.29
N ASP A 315 -18.15 -0.47 4.25
CA ASP A 315 -18.03 -1.41 5.38
C ASP A 315 -16.56 -1.70 5.77
N THR A 316 -15.60 -1.36 4.92
CA THR A 316 -14.17 -1.42 5.27
C THR A 316 -13.76 -0.29 6.24
N PHE A 317 -14.52 0.80 6.30
CA PHE A 317 -14.25 2.00 7.09
C PHE A 317 -15.15 2.13 8.33
N GLN A 318 -15.70 1.03 8.85
CA GLN A 318 -16.67 1.06 9.96
C GLN A 318 -16.21 1.80 11.22
N PHE A 319 -14.89 1.98 11.43
CA PHE A 319 -14.35 2.80 12.52
C PHE A 319 -14.85 4.26 12.50
N THR A 320 -15.25 4.79 11.34
CA THR A 320 -15.85 6.14 11.23
C THR A 320 -17.26 6.19 11.83
N LYS A 321 -17.98 5.06 11.82
CA LYS A 321 -19.38 4.94 12.30
C LYS A 321 -19.47 4.51 13.76
N THR A 322 -18.58 3.61 14.21
CA THR A 322 -18.60 3.10 15.58
C THR A 322 -18.09 4.12 16.61
N GLY A 323 -17.39 5.16 16.16
CA GLY A 323 -16.75 6.13 17.06
C GLY A 323 -15.55 5.54 17.82
N ARG A 324 -15.05 4.38 17.40
CA ARG A 324 -13.91 3.68 18.02
C ARG A 324 -12.94 3.23 16.94
N ASN A 325 -11.63 3.36 17.19
CA ASN A 325 -10.59 2.95 16.26
C ASN A 325 -10.36 1.43 16.28
N GLU A 326 -11.39 0.68 15.89
CA GLU A 326 -11.44 -0.78 15.96
C GLU A 326 -11.01 -1.44 14.65
N VAL A 327 -10.30 -2.56 14.77
CA VAL A 327 -9.88 -3.41 13.66
C VAL A 327 -10.44 -4.82 13.84
N ARG A 328 -10.57 -5.56 12.74
CA ARG A 328 -11.09 -6.93 12.74
C ARG A 328 -10.05 -8.00 13.10
N PHE A 329 -8.77 -7.65 13.14
CA PHE A 329 -7.65 -8.54 13.48
C PHE A 329 -7.26 -8.39 14.95
N CYS A 330 -6.31 -9.19 15.40
CA CYS A 330 -6.07 -9.42 16.82
C CYS A 330 -5.48 -8.19 17.53
N ASP A 331 -5.89 -7.98 18.78
CA ASP A 331 -5.32 -6.92 19.61
C ASP A 331 -3.80 -7.09 19.77
N GLU A 332 -3.35 -8.35 19.84
CA GLU A 332 -1.95 -8.72 19.92
C GLU A 332 -1.09 -8.15 18.78
N ASP A 333 -1.64 -8.03 17.57
CA ASP A 333 -0.91 -7.56 16.38
C ASP A 333 -0.74 -6.05 16.35
N VAL A 334 -1.76 -5.32 16.82
CA VAL A 334 -1.74 -3.85 16.82
C VAL A 334 -1.04 -3.26 18.03
N LYS A 335 -0.63 -4.06 19.02
CA LYS A 335 0.06 -3.58 20.23
C LYS A 335 1.29 -2.74 19.92
N PHE A 336 2.12 -3.17 18.96
CA PHE A 336 3.31 -2.40 18.59
C PHE A 336 2.94 -1.06 17.95
N LEU A 337 1.99 -1.06 17.02
CA LEU A 337 1.51 0.15 16.34
C LEU A 337 0.89 1.14 17.33
N ARG A 338 0.06 0.66 18.27
CA ARG A 338 -0.47 1.45 19.39
C ARG A 338 0.63 2.04 20.25
N PHE A 339 1.65 1.25 20.59
CA PHE A 339 2.78 1.78 21.35
C PHE A 339 3.58 2.83 20.55
N ALA A 340 3.71 2.68 19.24
CA ALA A 340 4.37 3.66 18.37
C ALA A 340 3.55 4.95 18.18
N GLU A 341 2.23 4.90 18.39
CA GLU A 341 1.35 6.08 18.45
C GLU A 341 1.54 6.89 19.75
N GLU A 342 1.76 6.23 20.88
CA GLU A 342 1.78 6.87 22.21
C GLU A 342 3.19 7.03 22.82
N GLY A 343 4.18 6.30 22.32
CA GLY A 343 5.50 6.14 22.92
C GLY A 343 6.58 7.11 22.40
N PRO A 344 7.83 6.97 22.89
CA PRO A 344 8.95 7.85 22.53
C PRO A 344 9.42 7.72 21.07
N LEU A 345 8.97 6.68 20.36
CA LEU A 345 9.16 6.50 18.92
C LEU A 345 8.18 7.32 18.07
N ASN A 346 7.20 7.99 18.72
CA ASN A 346 6.03 8.68 18.16
C ASN A 346 6.10 8.91 16.65
N PHE A 347 5.16 8.32 15.89
CA PHE A 347 4.93 8.64 14.47
C PHE A 347 4.66 10.14 14.18
N SER A 348 4.73 10.99 15.21
CA SER A 348 4.49 12.42 15.22
C SER A 348 3.08 12.76 14.80
N VAL A 349 2.15 11.87 15.17
CA VAL A 349 0.72 11.97 14.85
C VAL A 349 -0.04 12.68 15.97
N TYR A 350 -1.08 13.43 15.60
CA TYR A 350 -2.02 14.03 16.55
C TYR A 350 -2.84 12.95 17.25
N LYS A 351 -3.45 13.32 18.39
CA LYS A 351 -4.44 12.46 19.05
C LYS A 351 -5.73 12.41 18.24
N THR A 352 -6.39 11.26 18.27
CA THR A 352 -7.71 11.05 17.68
C THR A 352 -8.76 10.92 18.78
N ASP A 353 -9.97 11.41 18.53
CA ASP A 353 -11.13 11.25 19.41
C ASP A 353 -11.65 9.79 19.44
N LEU A 354 -11.25 8.96 18.47
CA LEU A 354 -11.63 7.55 18.37
C LEU A 354 -10.80 6.63 19.29
N GLY A 355 -9.78 7.20 19.96
CA GLY A 355 -8.82 6.47 20.76
C GLY A 355 -7.77 5.70 19.93
N PRO A 356 -6.80 5.05 20.60
CA PRO A 356 -5.77 4.28 19.94
C PRO A 356 -6.35 3.08 19.18
N LEU A 357 -5.63 2.58 18.18
CA LEU A 357 -6.02 1.41 17.37
C LEU A 357 -6.22 0.15 18.26
N ARG A 358 -7.34 -0.58 18.14
CA ARG A 358 -7.65 -1.78 18.96
C ARG A 358 -8.29 -2.92 18.17
N GLY A 359 -7.88 -4.13 18.49
CA GLY A 359 -8.54 -5.36 18.03
C GLY A 359 -9.18 -6.09 19.20
N GLU A 360 -9.76 -7.26 18.92
CA GLU A 360 -10.21 -8.18 19.96
C GLU A 360 -9.06 -9.12 20.36
N PRO A 361 -8.95 -9.54 21.64
CA PRO A 361 -7.95 -10.52 22.05
C PRO A 361 -8.18 -11.86 21.35
N CYS A 362 -7.18 -12.30 20.58
CA CYS A 362 -7.25 -13.60 19.90
C CYS A 362 -6.60 -14.73 20.70
N GLY A 363 -5.89 -14.41 21.78
CA GLY A 363 -5.12 -15.38 22.55
C GLY A 363 -3.91 -15.90 21.78
N ILE A 364 -3.27 -15.04 20.98
CA ILE A 364 -2.03 -15.36 20.26
C ILE A 364 -0.87 -15.38 21.25
N LEU A 365 -0.12 -16.48 21.26
CA LEU A 365 1.05 -16.65 22.11
C LEU A 365 2.29 -16.09 21.45
N ARG A 366 2.82 -15.02 22.04
CA ARG A 366 4.07 -14.42 21.59
C ARG A 366 5.25 -15.39 21.80
N PRO A 367 6.11 -15.63 20.79
CA PRO A 367 7.27 -16.49 20.95
C PRO A 367 8.23 -15.99 22.03
N ARG A 368 8.88 -16.94 22.71
CA ARG A 368 9.90 -16.65 23.73
C ARG A 368 11.12 -16.02 23.07
N LYS A 369 11.90 -15.23 23.82
CA LYS A 369 13.24 -14.82 23.36
C LYS A 369 14.08 -16.09 23.25
N SER A 370 14.69 -16.28 22.07
CA SER A 370 15.73 -17.27 21.84
C SER A 370 16.96 -16.99 22.69
#